data_AF-A0A0G1VVA0-F1
#
_entry.id   AF-A0A0G1VVA0-F1
#
_cell.length_a   1.000
_cell.length_b   1.000
_cell.length_c   1.000
_cell.angle_alpha   90.00
_cell.angle_beta   90.00
_cell.angle_gamma   90.00
#
_symmetry.space_group_name_H-M   'P 1'
#
loop_
_entity.id
_entity.type
_entity.pdbx_description
1 polymer ?
#
loop_
_entity_poly.entity_id
_entity_poly.type
_entity_poly.pdbx_seq_one_letter_code
_entity_poly.pdbx_strand_id
1 'polypeptide(L)'
;MQDEILVKGTDGKWYLLQGEELVPYGAGTQGPDKQAAGVKQELPKGVTEERHKKLEKVTKAVEEPHVAKEIFLPAVATPPLPAVSAPALRDLVTAAGATRDQVTAPAYIPPELPELVAPALGPVTHEGHPLYKELQELVDQVVSESAEIIRAQAPAWDEILQKRFRFVISARLRDMRDAAETKALILRDQKIGGLGLREADAQKVTEFTERVFQEFQKKWQEFEAKRIEEWKRKKREEAAHSEEVCKKKEEQEMEERYARLTGEVAKVAEVANEPKIKVPKPQTSNLKPQTAPNIKAQKPRIIEQSRTSVTSETFATSVTLPRSSKVTDVRTPPKLLGPVEELQSISPQDFRRLGAPGEATAKIKAKVDFLAQESFTKYRNGIKAWQSSPLHRLYLFISGISLRERKSIEQVIGDLQVQNKDTLTPDEFHAIMELNKQLRF
;
A
#
# COMPACT_ATOMS: atom_id res chain seq x y z
N MET A 1 -30.87 -35.37 -14.80
CA MET A 1 -29.91 -35.43 -15.92
C MET A 1 -28.74 -34.58 -15.49
N GLN A 2 -27.59 -35.20 -15.22
CA GLN A 2 -26.38 -34.46 -14.85
C GLN A 2 -25.71 -34.03 -16.15
N ASP A 3 -25.46 -32.73 -16.31
CA ASP A 3 -24.84 -32.18 -17.52
C ASP A 3 -23.36 -32.57 -17.54
N GLU A 4 -22.99 -33.42 -18.49
CA GLU A 4 -21.60 -33.81 -18.72
C GLU A 4 -20.88 -32.71 -19.53
N ILE A 5 -19.84 -32.11 -18.94
CA ILE A 5 -19.06 -31.05 -19.58
C ILE A 5 -17.76 -31.64 -20.12
N LEU A 6 -17.54 -31.50 -21.44
CA LEU A 6 -16.32 -31.95 -22.10
C LEU A 6 -15.26 -30.83 -22.08
N VAL A 7 -14.09 -31.09 -21.51
CA VAL A 7 -13.00 -30.12 -21.31
C VAL A 7 -11.73 -30.61 -22.00
N LYS A 8 -10.99 -29.72 -22.67
CA LYS A 8 -9.71 -30.05 -23.31
C LYS A 8 -8.55 -29.69 -22.38
N GLY A 9 -7.75 -30.69 -22.00
CA GLY A 9 -6.57 -30.52 -21.16
C GLY A 9 -5.41 -29.82 -21.88
N THR A 10 -4.44 -29.33 -21.11
CA THR A 10 -3.20 -28.71 -21.62
C THR A 10 -2.30 -29.70 -22.38
N ASP A 11 -2.52 -31.00 -22.17
CA ASP A 11 -1.93 -32.11 -22.91
C ASP A 11 -2.62 -32.38 -24.27
N GLY A 12 -3.66 -31.61 -24.59
CA GLY A 12 -4.44 -31.73 -25.82
C GLY A 12 -5.47 -32.85 -25.81
N LYS A 13 -5.62 -33.60 -24.72
CA LYS A 13 -6.60 -34.68 -24.58
C LYS A 13 -7.94 -34.15 -24.08
N TRP A 14 -9.02 -34.88 -24.38
CA TRP A 14 -10.36 -34.55 -23.91
C TRP A 14 -10.64 -35.27 -22.59
N TYR A 15 -11.36 -34.60 -21.69
CA TYR A 15 -11.78 -35.11 -20.39
C TYR A 15 -13.27 -34.82 -20.20
N LEU A 16 -13.98 -35.74 -19.54
CA LEU A 16 -15.32 -35.50 -19.03
C LEU A 16 -15.22 -35.02 -17.59
N LEU A 17 -15.87 -33.90 -17.28
CA LEU A 17 -16.04 -33.43 -15.91
C LEU A 17 -17.32 -34.07 -15.34
N GLN A 18 -17.15 -35.06 -14.45
CA GLN A 18 -18.23 -35.70 -13.73
C GLN A 18 -18.13 -35.31 -12.25
N GLY A 19 -18.90 -34.29 -11.85
CA GLY A 19 -18.77 -33.70 -10.52
C GLY A 19 -17.45 -32.93 -10.35
N GLU A 20 -16.62 -33.32 -9.38
CA GLU A 20 -15.28 -32.75 -9.15
C GLU A 20 -14.16 -33.56 -9.80
N GLU A 21 -14.48 -34.65 -10.50
CA GLU A 21 -13.50 -35.56 -11.10
C GLU A 21 -13.40 -35.36 -12.61
N LEU A 22 -12.16 -35.32 -13.11
CA LEU A 22 -11.84 -35.27 -14.54
C LEU A 22 -11.46 -36.67 -15.04
N VAL A 23 -12.33 -37.28 -15.84
CA VAL A 23 -12.11 -38.62 -16.39
C VAL A 23 -11.61 -38.51 -17.84
N PRO A 24 -10.48 -39.15 -18.22
CA PRO A 24 -9.96 -39.08 -19.58
C PRO A 24 -10.97 -39.65 -20.59
N TYR A 25 -11.35 -38.83 -21.55
CA TYR A 25 -12.31 -39.18 -22.58
C TYR A 25 -11.60 -39.92 -23.71
N GLY A 26 -11.70 -41.25 -23.69
CA GLY A 26 -11.29 -42.13 -24.79
C GLY A 26 -10.17 -43.10 -24.46
N ALA A 27 -10.56 -44.29 -24.00
CA ALA A 27 -9.87 -45.56 -24.24
C ALA A 27 -10.85 -46.72 -23.98
N GLY A 28 -11.96 -46.80 -24.72
CA GLY A 28 -12.82 -48.00 -24.71
C GLY A 28 -14.34 -47.79 -24.76
N THR A 29 -14.85 -46.56 -24.72
CA THR A 29 -16.31 -46.32 -24.81
C THR A 29 -16.71 -45.95 -26.24
N GLN A 30 -17.59 -46.77 -26.84
CA GLN A 30 -18.20 -46.51 -28.13
C GLN A 30 -19.05 -45.24 -28.05
N GLY A 31 -18.62 -44.17 -28.70
CA GLY A 31 -19.42 -42.97 -28.92
C GLY A 31 -20.40 -43.16 -30.09
N PRO A 32 -21.55 -42.45 -30.10
CA PRO A 32 -22.56 -42.59 -31.12
C PRO A 32 -22.07 -42.07 -32.48
N ASP A 33 -22.48 -42.78 -33.53
CA ASP A 33 -22.08 -42.59 -34.91
C ASP A 33 -22.26 -41.16 -35.42
N LYS A 34 -21.18 -40.62 -36.00
CA LYS A 34 -21.18 -39.42 -36.82
C LYS A 34 -21.81 -39.70 -38.19
N GLN A 35 -23.13 -39.90 -38.26
CA GLN A 35 -23.86 -39.87 -39.54
C GLN A 35 -25.38 -39.86 -39.32
N ALA A 36 -25.96 -38.69 -39.00
CA ALA A 36 -27.35 -38.37 -39.36
C ALA A 36 -27.68 -36.88 -39.11
N ALA A 37 -28.03 -36.22 -40.21
CA ALA A 37 -29.13 -35.27 -40.35
C ALA A 37 -29.20 -34.03 -39.42
N GLY A 38 -28.82 -32.90 -40.04
CA GLY A 38 -29.35 -31.54 -39.87
C GLY A 38 -30.39 -31.28 -38.78
N VAL A 39 -29.95 -30.61 -37.73
CA VAL A 39 -30.80 -29.76 -36.90
C VAL A 39 -30.08 -28.41 -36.75
N LYS A 40 -30.76 -27.34 -37.18
CA LYS A 40 -30.33 -25.95 -36.98
C LYS A 40 -30.27 -25.69 -35.47
N GLN A 41 -29.09 -25.42 -34.93
CA GLN A 41 -28.98 -24.81 -33.60
C GLN A 41 -29.26 -23.32 -33.72
N GLU A 42 -30.37 -22.89 -33.15
CA GLU A 42 -30.64 -21.49 -32.87
C GLU A 42 -29.57 -20.96 -31.91
N LEU A 43 -29.02 -19.79 -32.25
CA LEU A 43 -28.11 -19.05 -31.38
C LEU A 43 -28.83 -18.68 -30.06
N PRO A 44 -28.16 -18.79 -28.91
CA PRO A 44 -28.67 -18.22 -27.67
C PRO A 44 -28.82 -16.70 -27.82
N LYS A 45 -29.98 -16.17 -27.43
CA LYS A 45 -30.33 -14.76 -27.52
C LYS A 45 -29.26 -13.90 -26.82
N GLY A 46 -28.56 -13.06 -27.58
CA GLY A 46 -27.73 -11.98 -27.03
C GLY A 46 -26.30 -11.81 -27.59
N VAL A 47 -25.87 -12.57 -28.60
CA VAL A 47 -24.53 -12.41 -29.19
C VAL A 47 -24.64 -12.03 -30.66
N THR A 48 -24.19 -10.82 -31.00
CA THR A 48 -24.13 -10.32 -32.38
C THR A 48 -23.00 -10.98 -33.17
N GLU A 49 -23.24 -11.28 -34.44
CA GLU A 49 -22.32 -11.98 -35.37
C GLU A 49 -20.93 -11.33 -35.49
N GLU A 50 -20.82 -10.03 -35.21
CA GLU A 50 -19.55 -9.31 -35.24
C GLU A 50 -18.56 -9.75 -34.15
N ARG A 51 -19.04 -10.30 -33.02
CA ARG A 51 -18.18 -10.74 -31.92
C ARG A 51 -17.53 -12.09 -32.21
N HIS A 52 -18.21 -12.96 -32.94
CA HIS A 52 -17.71 -14.28 -33.30
C HIS A 52 -16.58 -14.19 -34.34
N LYS A 53 -16.72 -13.28 -35.32
CA LYS A 53 -15.70 -13.03 -36.35
C LYS A 53 -14.42 -12.39 -35.78
N LYS A 54 -14.51 -11.75 -34.59
CA LYS A 54 -13.37 -11.13 -33.90
C LYS A 54 -12.58 -12.13 -33.06
N LEU A 55 -13.21 -13.16 -32.49
CA LEU A 55 -12.51 -14.25 -31.79
C LEU A 55 -11.74 -15.16 -32.74
N GLU A 56 -12.26 -15.42 -33.94
CA GLU A 56 -11.61 -16.28 -34.93
C GLU A 56 -10.33 -15.65 -35.52
N LYS A 57 -10.20 -14.33 -35.48
CA LYS A 57 -8.97 -13.60 -35.86
C LYS A 57 -7.89 -13.60 -34.78
N VAL A 58 -8.25 -13.79 -33.50
CA VAL A 58 -7.29 -13.77 -32.38
C VAL A 58 -6.62 -15.13 -32.20
N THR A 59 -7.35 -16.22 -32.46
CA THR A 59 -6.80 -17.58 -32.37
C THR A 59 -5.82 -17.95 -33.49
N LYS A 60 -5.83 -17.22 -34.61
CA LYS A 60 -4.92 -17.46 -35.76
C LYS A 60 -3.57 -16.75 -35.68
N ALA A 61 -3.29 -16.01 -34.60
CA ALA A 61 -2.09 -15.19 -34.44
C ALA A 61 -1.06 -15.72 -33.42
N VAL A 62 -1.22 -16.95 -32.91
CA VAL A 62 -0.35 -17.51 -31.84
C VAL A 62 0.42 -18.78 -32.27
N GLU A 63 0.39 -19.16 -33.54
CA GLU A 63 1.19 -20.30 -34.04
C GLU A 63 2.38 -19.84 -34.89
N GLU A 64 3.52 -19.53 -34.26
CA GLU A 64 4.86 -19.75 -34.85
C GLU A 64 5.88 -20.12 -33.75
N PRO A 65 6.69 -21.18 -33.92
CA PRO A 65 7.65 -21.63 -32.91
C PRO A 65 9.06 -21.04 -33.11
N HIS A 66 9.63 -20.44 -32.06
CA HIS A 66 11.06 -20.16 -32.00
C HIS A 66 11.84 -21.41 -31.58
N VAL A 67 12.64 -21.93 -32.51
CA VAL A 67 13.65 -22.98 -32.33
C VAL A 67 14.84 -22.40 -31.56
N ALA A 68 15.07 -22.88 -30.33
CA ALA A 68 16.30 -22.60 -29.57
C ALA A 68 17.26 -23.78 -29.69
N LYS A 69 18.45 -23.53 -30.25
CA LYS A 69 19.57 -24.46 -30.33
C LYS A 69 20.18 -24.69 -28.95
N GLU A 70 20.35 -25.97 -28.61
CA GLU A 70 21.15 -26.44 -27.48
C GLU A 70 22.63 -26.01 -27.64
N ILE A 71 23.18 -25.42 -26.59
CA ILE A 71 24.62 -25.21 -26.43
C ILE A 71 25.07 -26.04 -25.22
N PHE A 72 25.86 -27.06 -25.53
CA PHE A 72 26.59 -27.90 -24.59
C PHE A 72 27.66 -27.06 -23.86
N LEU A 73 27.70 -27.13 -22.52
CA LEU A 73 28.84 -26.67 -21.72
C LEU A 73 29.39 -27.84 -20.89
N PRO A 74 30.72 -28.00 -20.80
CA PRO A 74 31.35 -29.15 -20.16
C PRO A 74 31.39 -29.04 -18.63
N ALA A 75 31.36 -30.22 -18.00
CA ALA A 75 31.41 -30.44 -16.57
C ALA A 75 32.68 -29.91 -15.91
N VAL A 76 32.53 -29.15 -14.83
CA VAL A 76 33.62 -28.76 -13.92
C VAL A 76 33.55 -29.62 -12.67
N ALA A 77 34.66 -30.30 -12.38
CA ALA A 77 34.84 -31.19 -11.25
C ALA A 77 34.82 -30.45 -9.91
N THR A 78 34.06 -30.98 -8.95
CA THR A 78 34.05 -30.57 -7.54
C THR A 78 35.12 -31.34 -6.75
N PRO A 79 35.92 -30.69 -5.89
CA PRO A 79 36.76 -31.37 -4.92
C PRO A 79 35.98 -31.74 -3.63
N PRO A 80 36.41 -32.80 -2.90
CA PRO A 80 35.66 -33.35 -1.78
C PRO A 80 35.87 -32.59 -0.45
N LEU A 81 34.81 -32.53 0.36
CA LEU A 81 34.84 -32.03 1.73
C LEU A 81 35.45 -33.06 2.70
N PRO A 82 36.22 -32.64 3.72
CA PRO A 82 36.70 -33.53 4.76
C PRO A 82 35.64 -33.78 5.85
N ALA A 83 35.55 -35.04 6.25
CA ALA A 83 34.75 -35.53 7.37
C ALA A 83 35.28 -35.01 8.72
N VAL A 84 34.38 -34.55 9.59
CA VAL A 84 34.70 -34.27 11.00
C VAL A 84 33.70 -34.96 11.91
N SER A 85 34.29 -35.67 12.87
CA SER A 85 33.76 -36.59 13.85
C SER A 85 32.73 -35.99 14.80
N ALA A 86 31.68 -36.76 15.08
CA ALA A 86 30.88 -36.62 16.30
C ALA A 86 31.68 -37.06 17.53
N PRO A 87 31.29 -36.60 18.73
CA PRO A 87 31.24 -37.53 19.85
C PRO A 87 29.88 -37.50 20.56
N ALA A 88 29.43 -38.70 20.90
CA ALA A 88 28.34 -38.98 21.80
C ALA A 88 28.71 -38.59 23.24
N LEU A 89 27.75 -38.07 24.02
CA LEU A 89 27.76 -38.21 25.47
C LEU A 89 26.33 -38.42 25.98
N ARG A 90 26.23 -39.48 26.77
CA ARG A 90 25.07 -40.04 27.47
C ARG A 90 24.81 -39.31 28.80
N ASP A 91 23.55 -39.39 29.19
CA ASP A 91 22.99 -39.53 30.53
C ASP A 91 23.33 -38.51 31.63
N LEU A 92 22.32 -37.73 32.03
CA LEU A 92 21.99 -37.60 33.46
C LEU A 92 20.51 -37.26 33.67
N VAL A 93 19.81 -38.26 34.20
CA VAL A 93 18.52 -38.22 34.88
C VAL A 93 18.65 -37.41 36.18
N THR A 94 17.66 -36.59 36.57
CA THR A 94 16.95 -36.67 37.87
C THR A 94 15.82 -35.63 37.95
N ALA A 95 14.73 -36.08 38.56
CA ALA A 95 13.41 -35.50 38.74
C ALA A 95 13.34 -34.25 39.64
N ALA A 96 12.30 -33.44 39.42
CA ALA A 96 11.44 -32.92 40.49
C ALA A 96 10.13 -32.38 39.87
N GLY A 97 9.00 -32.99 40.25
CA GLY A 97 7.67 -32.48 39.93
C GLY A 97 7.20 -31.41 40.92
N ALA A 98 6.29 -30.55 40.47
CA ALA A 98 5.32 -29.85 41.32
C ALA A 98 4.16 -29.33 40.46
N THR A 99 3.00 -29.95 40.66
CA THR A 99 1.67 -29.53 40.24
C THR A 99 1.28 -28.20 40.91
N ARG A 100 0.64 -27.28 40.18
CA ARG A 100 -0.19 -26.25 40.79
C ARG A 100 -1.42 -25.93 39.93
N ASP A 101 -2.55 -26.04 40.60
CA ASP A 101 -3.92 -25.95 40.12
C ASP A 101 -4.34 -24.59 39.56
N GLN A 102 -5.41 -24.70 38.78
CA GLN A 102 -6.22 -23.71 38.09
C GLN A 102 -6.78 -22.60 38.99
N VAL A 103 -6.88 -21.38 38.44
CA VAL A 103 -8.01 -20.46 38.71
C VAL A 103 -8.36 -19.76 37.40
N THR A 104 -9.48 -20.15 36.80
CA THR A 104 -10.08 -19.51 35.62
C THR A 104 -11.04 -18.42 36.10
N ALA A 105 -10.76 -17.17 35.78
CA ALA A 105 -11.71 -16.07 35.94
C ALA A 105 -12.41 -15.80 34.59
N PRO A 106 -13.73 -15.55 34.55
CA PRO A 106 -14.44 -15.27 33.32
C PRO A 106 -14.06 -13.89 32.78
N ALA A 107 -13.50 -13.84 31.58
CA ALA A 107 -13.17 -12.62 30.87
C ALA A 107 -14.45 -11.88 30.45
N TYR A 108 -14.64 -10.67 30.97
CA TYR A 108 -15.61 -9.71 30.45
C TYR A 108 -15.09 -9.18 29.11
N ILE A 109 -15.75 -9.57 28.02
CA ILE A 109 -15.48 -9.06 26.66
C ILE A 109 -16.42 -7.88 26.43
N PRO A 110 -15.94 -6.63 26.35
CA PRO A 110 -16.75 -5.51 25.92
C PRO A 110 -17.19 -5.75 24.46
N PRO A 111 -18.44 -5.41 24.09
CA PRO A 111 -18.86 -5.49 22.69
C PRO A 111 -18.01 -4.55 21.85
N GLU A 112 -17.18 -5.12 20.97
CA GLU A 112 -16.46 -4.39 19.93
C GLU A 112 -17.48 -3.64 19.07
N LEU A 113 -17.47 -2.31 19.19
CA LEU A 113 -18.07 -1.43 18.19
C LEU A 113 -17.42 -1.76 16.85
N PRO A 114 -18.18 -2.07 15.79
CA PRO A 114 -17.61 -2.36 14.49
C PRO A 114 -16.84 -1.14 14.02
N GLU A 115 -15.51 -1.27 14.00
CA GLU A 115 -14.61 -0.28 13.46
C GLU A 115 -14.91 -0.22 11.96
N LEU A 116 -15.75 0.74 11.56
CA LEU A 116 -16.03 1.08 10.18
C LEU A 116 -14.75 1.64 9.56
N VAL A 117 -13.84 0.73 9.18
CA VAL A 117 -12.69 1.03 8.34
C VAL A 117 -13.23 1.40 6.97
N ALA A 118 -13.58 2.68 6.80
CA ALA A 118 -13.97 3.21 5.52
C ALA A 118 -12.80 3.02 4.54
N PRO A 119 -13.05 2.57 3.30
CA PRO A 119 -11.98 2.44 2.31
C PRO A 119 -11.38 3.83 2.08
N ALA A 120 -10.11 3.99 2.47
CA ALA A 120 -9.33 5.17 2.15
C ALA A 120 -9.37 5.35 0.63
N LEU A 121 -9.62 6.58 0.17
CA LEU A 121 -9.52 6.91 -1.24
C LEU A 121 -8.10 6.58 -1.70
N GLY A 122 -7.95 5.44 -2.37
CA GLY A 122 -6.69 5.11 -3.02
C GLY A 122 -6.34 6.17 -4.06
N PRO A 123 -5.04 6.43 -4.28
CA PRO A 123 -4.61 7.24 -5.41
C PRO A 123 -5.07 6.58 -6.70
N VAL A 124 -5.68 7.35 -7.60
CA VAL A 124 -6.07 6.84 -8.93
C VAL A 124 -4.81 6.58 -9.71
N THR A 125 -4.66 5.37 -10.22
CA THR A 125 -3.60 5.04 -11.17
C THR A 125 -3.74 5.91 -12.42
N HIS A 126 -2.63 6.24 -13.09
CA HIS A 126 -2.67 7.11 -14.28
C HIS A 126 -3.65 6.62 -15.37
N GLU A 127 -3.83 5.30 -15.50
CA GLU A 127 -4.72 4.70 -16.50
C GLU A 127 -6.21 4.79 -16.14
N GLY A 128 -6.56 4.94 -14.86
CA GLY A 128 -7.93 5.08 -14.38
C GLY A 128 -8.41 6.52 -14.25
N HIS A 129 -7.54 7.50 -14.54
CA HIS A 129 -7.85 8.91 -14.32
C HIS A 129 -8.67 9.49 -15.48
N PRO A 130 -9.70 10.32 -15.22
CA PRO A 130 -10.53 10.91 -16.28
C PRO A 130 -9.74 11.80 -17.26
N LEU A 131 -8.62 12.36 -16.81
CA LEU A 131 -7.71 13.15 -17.67
C LEU A 131 -6.71 12.30 -18.48
N TYR A 132 -6.79 10.96 -18.43
CA TYR A 132 -5.88 10.10 -19.19
C TYR A 132 -5.99 10.30 -20.70
N LYS A 133 -7.19 10.59 -21.20
CA LYS A 133 -7.41 10.89 -22.63
C LYS A 133 -6.74 12.22 -23.01
N GLU A 134 -6.92 13.25 -22.19
CA GLU A 134 -6.25 14.56 -22.37
C GLU A 134 -4.72 14.41 -22.32
N LEU A 135 -4.20 13.55 -21.45
CA LEU A 135 -2.77 13.22 -21.41
C LEU A 135 -2.28 12.60 -22.73
N GLN A 136 -3.05 11.67 -23.33
CA GLN A 136 -2.66 11.08 -24.63
C GLN A 136 -2.69 12.12 -25.75
N GLU A 137 -3.70 12.99 -25.77
CA GLU A 137 -3.80 14.09 -26.74
C GLU A 137 -2.64 15.08 -26.58
N LEU A 138 -2.25 15.41 -25.34
CA LEU A 138 -1.08 16.25 -25.05
C LEU A 138 0.24 15.60 -25.46
N VAL A 139 0.41 14.30 -25.24
CA VAL A 139 1.58 13.56 -25.73
C VAL A 139 1.67 13.70 -27.26
N ASP A 140 0.55 13.53 -27.95
CA ASP A 140 0.52 13.59 -29.41
C ASP A 140 0.77 15.01 -29.93
N GLN A 141 0.23 16.03 -29.26
CA GLN A 141 0.53 17.44 -29.54
C GLN A 141 2.02 17.75 -29.36
N VAL A 142 2.60 17.34 -28.23
CA VAL A 142 4.02 17.60 -27.96
C VAL A 142 4.90 16.90 -28.98
N VAL A 143 4.53 15.68 -29.36
CA VAL A 143 5.23 14.92 -30.40
C VAL A 143 5.12 15.59 -31.76
N SER A 144 3.95 16.10 -32.16
CA SER A 144 3.79 16.77 -33.45
C SER A 144 4.56 18.08 -33.53
N GLU A 145 4.46 18.94 -32.52
CA GLU A 145 5.14 20.24 -32.52
C GLU A 145 6.67 20.07 -32.42
N SER A 146 7.13 19.12 -31.60
CA SER A 146 8.56 18.82 -31.51
C SER A 146 9.10 18.13 -32.77
N ALA A 147 8.29 17.37 -33.49
CA ALA A 147 8.71 16.74 -34.74
C ALA A 147 9.05 17.77 -35.83
N GLU A 148 8.40 18.94 -35.84
CA GLU A 148 8.76 20.03 -36.76
C GLU A 148 10.14 20.59 -36.46
N ILE A 149 10.47 20.77 -35.17
CA ILE A 149 11.80 21.21 -34.72
C ILE A 149 12.88 20.22 -35.17
N ILE A 150 12.57 18.92 -35.13
CA ILE A 150 13.54 17.87 -35.38
C ILE A 150 13.72 17.57 -36.87
N ARG A 151 12.64 17.61 -37.67
CA ARG A 151 12.69 17.39 -39.13
C ARG A 151 13.59 18.40 -39.85
N ALA A 152 13.77 19.59 -39.29
CA ALA A 152 14.66 20.59 -39.86
C ALA A 152 16.15 20.20 -39.82
N GLN A 153 16.55 19.22 -38.99
CA GLN A 153 17.97 18.91 -38.75
C GLN A 153 18.32 17.41 -38.84
N ALA A 154 17.34 16.52 -38.74
CA ALA A 154 17.53 15.08 -38.88
C ALA A 154 16.72 14.52 -40.06
N PRO A 155 17.35 14.29 -41.24
CA PRO A 155 16.68 13.70 -42.40
C PRO A 155 16.15 12.27 -42.16
N ALA A 156 16.66 11.59 -41.13
CA ALA A 156 16.30 10.22 -40.74
C ALA A 156 15.36 10.20 -39.52
N TRP A 157 14.25 10.94 -39.60
CA TRP A 157 13.18 10.85 -38.60
C TRP A 157 12.29 9.62 -38.88
N ASP A 158 12.87 8.44 -38.63
CA ASP A 158 12.21 7.16 -38.88
C ASP A 158 11.07 6.89 -37.89
N GLU A 159 10.12 6.03 -38.29
CA GLU A 159 8.98 5.62 -37.45
C GLU A 159 9.44 5.04 -36.10
N ILE A 160 10.61 4.38 -36.07
CA ILE A 160 11.22 3.86 -34.84
C ILE A 160 11.65 5.00 -33.91
N LEU A 161 12.28 6.05 -34.44
CA LEU A 161 12.66 7.23 -33.64
C LEU A 161 11.44 7.95 -33.12
N GLN A 162 10.39 8.10 -33.93
CA GLN A 162 9.14 8.73 -33.51
C GLN A 162 8.47 7.96 -32.35
N LYS A 163 8.43 6.61 -32.43
CA LYS A 163 7.92 5.77 -31.34
C LYS A 163 8.75 5.92 -30.06
N ARG A 164 10.09 5.92 -30.17
CA ARG A 164 10.98 6.14 -29.02
C ARG A 164 10.79 7.52 -28.41
N PHE A 165 10.67 8.56 -29.25
CA PHE A 165 10.42 9.92 -28.81
C PHE A 165 9.10 10.03 -28.04
N ARG A 166 8.01 9.49 -28.62
CA ARG A 166 6.70 9.42 -27.96
C ARG A 166 6.79 8.71 -26.60
N PHE A 167 7.55 7.63 -26.50
CA PHE A 167 7.75 6.93 -25.23
C PHE A 167 8.50 7.79 -24.19
N VAL A 168 9.54 8.51 -24.61
CA VAL A 168 10.29 9.41 -23.71
C VAL A 168 9.40 10.54 -23.21
N ILE A 169 8.64 11.19 -24.10
CA ILE A 169 7.72 12.28 -23.73
C ILE A 169 6.58 11.77 -22.85
N SER A 170 5.95 10.65 -23.19
CA SER A 170 4.88 10.07 -22.36
C SER A 170 5.37 9.66 -20.97
N ALA A 171 6.60 9.15 -20.85
CA ALA A 171 7.19 8.86 -19.55
C ALA A 171 7.41 10.13 -18.71
N ARG A 172 7.81 11.25 -19.34
CA ARG A 172 7.95 12.54 -18.64
C ARG A 172 6.58 13.10 -18.23
N LEU A 173 5.60 13.11 -19.12
CA LEU A 173 4.26 13.64 -18.83
C LEU A 173 3.49 12.81 -17.78
N ARG A 174 3.84 11.54 -17.60
CA ARG A 174 3.37 10.68 -16.50
C ARG A 174 4.20 10.82 -15.21
N ASP A 175 5.12 11.78 -15.15
CA ASP A 175 6.00 12.02 -14.00
C ASP A 175 6.83 10.79 -13.57
N MET A 176 7.10 9.87 -14.51
CA MET A 176 7.96 8.69 -14.27
C MET A 176 9.45 9.02 -14.42
N ARG A 177 9.77 10.16 -15.05
CA ARG A 177 11.14 10.65 -15.29
C ARG A 177 11.23 12.14 -15.04
N ASP A 178 12.43 12.59 -14.69
CA ASP A 178 12.71 14.01 -14.48
C ASP A 178 13.12 14.71 -15.79
N ALA A 179 13.08 16.05 -15.79
CA ALA A 179 13.48 16.85 -16.96
C ALA A 179 14.94 16.59 -17.38
N ALA A 180 15.84 16.42 -16.41
CA ALA A 180 17.26 16.12 -16.67
C ALA A 180 17.45 14.74 -17.33
N GLU A 181 16.76 13.72 -16.84
CA GLU A 181 16.79 12.37 -17.43
C GLU A 181 16.20 12.34 -18.83
N THR A 182 15.11 13.09 -19.03
CA THR A 182 14.45 13.26 -20.33
C THR A 182 15.41 13.89 -21.32
N LYS A 183 16.06 15.01 -20.95
CA LYS A 183 17.10 15.65 -21.78
C LYS A 183 18.27 14.70 -22.07
N ALA A 184 18.73 13.94 -21.09
CA ALA A 184 19.82 12.98 -21.27
C ALA A 184 19.48 11.87 -22.27
N LEU A 185 18.24 11.35 -22.24
CA LEU A 185 17.78 10.34 -23.21
C LEU A 185 17.63 10.91 -24.63
N ILE A 186 17.19 12.16 -24.72
CA ILE A 186 17.06 12.89 -25.98
C ILE A 186 18.45 13.13 -26.61
N LEU A 187 19.44 13.50 -25.80
CA LEU A 187 20.84 13.71 -26.22
C LEU A 187 21.58 12.42 -26.58
N ARG A 188 21.29 11.32 -25.89
CA ARG A 188 22.02 10.05 -26.02
C ARG A 188 21.95 9.48 -27.43
N ASP A 189 23.02 8.83 -27.88
CA ASP A 189 23.13 8.24 -29.21
C ASP A 189 22.02 7.18 -29.48
N GLN A 190 21.53 7.16 -30.71
CA GLN A 190 20.53 6.21 -31.22
C GLN A 190 20.94 4.75 -31.05
N LYS A 191 22.24 4.43 -31.16
CA LYS A 191 22.79 3.07 -30.97
C LYS A 191 22.60 2.54 -29.56
N ILE A 192 22.61 3.42 -28.57
CA ILE A 192 22.49 3.06 -27.15
C ILE A 192 21.06 3.32 -26.65
N GLY A 193 20.09 3.45 -27.55
CA GLY A 193 18.67 3.63 -27.23
C GLY A 193 18.24 5.08 -26.94
N GLY A 194 19.07 6.08 -27.24
CA GLY A 194 18.66 7.48 -27.21
C GLY A 194 18.10 7.98 -28.56
N LEU A 195 18.00 9.29 -28.72
CA LEU A 195 17.48 9.94 -29.93
C LEU A 195 18.58 10.61 -30.79
N GLY A 196 19.75 10.87 -30.21
CA GLY A 196 20.90 11.47 -30.90
C GLY A 196 20.69 12.92 -31.30
N LEU A 197 19.85 13.66 -30.57
CA LEU A 197 19.56 15.07 -30.87
C LEU A 197 20.68 15.98 -30.39
N ARG A 198 20.86 17.10 -31.09
CA ARG A 198 21.81 18.15 -30.68
C ARG A 198 21.34 18.81 -29.40
N GLU A 199 22.28 19.35 -28.64
CA GLU A 199 21.99 19.96 -27.35
C GLU A 199 21.01 21.14 -27.42
N ALA A 200 21.11 21.98 -28.45
CA ALA A 200 20.20 23.09 -28.65
C ALA A 200 18.74 22.64 -28.89
N ASP A 201 18.52 21.58 -29.66
CA ASP A 201 17.18 21.07 -29.94
C ASP A 201 16.64 20.27 -28.76
N ALA A 202 17.50 19.47 -28.12
CA ALA A 202 17.16 18.74 -26.90
C ALA A 202 16.69 19.69 -25.80
N GLN A 203 17.35 20.84 -25.66
CA GLN A 203 16.95 21.89 -24.73
C GLN A 203 15.56 22.45 -25.06
N LYS A 204 15.32 22.86 -26.32
CA LYS A 204 14.01 23.40 -26.75
C LYS A 204 12.87 22.42 -26.52
N VAL A 205 13.06 21.16 -26.90
CA VAL A 205 12.08 20.10 -26.71
C VAL A 205 11.80 19.85 -25.23
N THR A 206 12.85 19.83 -24.40
CA THR A 206 12.70 19.64 -22.95
C THR A 206 11.96 20.82 -22.31
N GLU A 207 12.29 22.06 -22.66
CA GLU A 207 11.62 23.26 -22.16
C GLU A 207 10.14 23.31 -22.55
N PHE A 208 9.85 22.96 -23.80
CA PHE A 208 8.47 22.88 -24.27
C PHE A 208 7.68 21.78 -23.56
N THR A 209 8.27 20.59 -23.43
CA THR A 209 7.67 19.47 -22.68
C THR A 209 7.41 19.85 -21.22
N GLU A 210 8.34 20.57 -20.59
CA GLU A 210 8.23 20.99 -19.19
C GLU A 210 7.12 22.02 -18.99
N ARG A 211 6.94 22.96 -19.93
CA ARG A 211 5.82 23.91 -19.89
C ARG A 211 4.48 23.17 -19.94
N VAL A 212 4.32 22.26 -20.90
CA VAL A 212 3.11 21.45 -21.05
C VAL A 212 2.88 20.57 -19.82
N PHE A 213 3.94 19.97 -19.28
CA PHE A 213 3.88 19.18 -18.05
C PHE A 213 3.37 20.00 -16.87
N GLN A 214 3.88 21.21 -16.66
CA GLN A 214 3.47 22.07 -15.54
C GLN A 214 1.99 22.46 -15.62
N GLU A 215 1.50 22.82 -16.81
CA GLU A 215 0.09 23.15 -17.02
C GLU A 215 -0.82 21.93 -16.77
N PHE A 216 -0.43 20.76 -17.29
CA PHE A 216 -1.15 19.52 -17.06
C PHE A 216 -1.15 19.11 -15.59
N GLN A 217 0.00 19.21 -14.92
CA GLN A 217 0.15 18.86 -13.51
C GLN A 217 -0.70 19.76 -12.61
N LYS A 218 -0.82 21.05 -12.95
CA LYS A 218 -1.71 21.98 -12.24
C LYS A 218 -3.18 21.54 -12.38
N LYS A 219 -3.64 21.25 -13.59
CA LYS A 219 -5.00 20.72 -13.84
C LYS A 219 -5.24 19.42 -13.07
N TRP A 220 -4.26 18.52 -13.06
CA TRP A 220 -4.34 17.26 -12.33
C TRP A 220 -4.50 17.48 -10.83
N GLN A 221 -3.69 18.36 -10.25
CA GLN A 221 -3.76 18.71 -8.82
C GLN A 221 -5.09 19.37 -8.45
N GLU A 222 -5.60 20.28 -9.29
CA GLU A 222 -6.91 20.90 -9.09
C GLU A 222 -8.05 19.86 -9.13
N PHE A 223 -7.98 18.89 -10.04
CA PHE A 223 -8.95 17.81 -10.13
C PHE A 223 -8.91 16.93 -8.88
N GLU A 224 -7.73 16.49 -8.47
CA GLU A 224 -7.59 15.63 -7.28
C GLU A 224 -7.98 16.37 -5.99
N ALA A 225 -7.68 17.67 -5.90
CA ALA A 225 -8.12 18.51 -4.79
C ALA A 225 -9.65 18.58 -4.69
N LYS A 226 -10.36 18.78 -5.81
CA LYS A 226 -11.84 18.75 -5.85
C LYS A 226 -12.38 17.40 -5.43
N ARG A 227 -11.79 16.31 -5.92
CA ARG A 227 -12.19 14.94 -5.58
C ARG A 227 -12.03 14.65 -4.09
N ILE A 228 -10.91 15.08 -3.50
CA ILE A 228 -10.64 14.98 -2.06
C ILE A 228 -11.65 15.82 -1.27
N GLU A 229 -11.97 17.03 -1.72
CA GLU A 229 -12.95 17.90 -1.06
C GLU A 229 -14.36 17.32 -1.09
N GLU A 230 -14.81 16.79 -2.23
CA GLU A 230 -16.09 16.11 -2.37
C GLU A 230 -16.21 14.90 -1.45
N TRP A 231 -15.13 14.10 -1.36
CA TRP A 231 -15.09 12.97 -0.44
C TRP A 231 -15.12 13.40 1.03
N LYS A 232 -14.37 14.45 1.40
CA LYS A 232 -14.43 15.03 2.75
C LYS A 232 -15.83 15.54 3.07
N ARG A 233 -16.51 16.18 2.11
CA ARG A 233 -17.89 16.64 2.28
C ARG A 233 -18.83 15.46 2.50
N LYS A 234 -18.78 14.43 1.66
CA LYS A 234 -19.59 13.22 1.81
C LYS A 234 -19.37 12.55 3.16
N LYS A 235 -18.12 12.48 3.62
CA LYS A 235 -17.79 11.94 4.95
C LYS A 235 -18.37 12.76 6.09
N ARG A 236 -18.39 14.09 5.99
CA ARG A 236 -19.05 14.96 6.99
C ARG A 236 -20.57 14.80 6.97
N GLU A 237 -21.17 14.67 5.80
CA GLU A 237 -22.61 14.42 5.65
C GLU A 237 -23.01 13.06 6.23
N GLU A 238 -22.23 12.00 5.96
CA GLU A 238 -22.41 10.68 6.57
C GLU A 238 -22.28 10.72 8.09
N ALA A 239 -21.29 11.44 8.62
CA ALA A 239 -21.10 11.62 10.06
C ALA A 239 -22.27 12.38 10.70
N ALA A 240 -22.71 13.49 10.08
CA ALA A 240 -23.84 14.27 10.56
C ALA A 240 -25.15 13.47 10.54
N HIS A 241 -25.37 12.66 9.49
CA HIS A 241 -26.53 11.78 9.42
C HIS A 241 -26.49 10.70 10.49
N SER A 242 -25.32 10.09 10.73
CA SER A 242 -25.14 9.12 11.80
C SER A 242 -25.40 9.72 13.18
N GLU A 243 -24.95 10.96 13.44
CA GLU A 243 -25.22 11.68 14.69
C GLU A 243 -26.72 11.98 14.86
N GLU A 244 -27.42 12.39 13.79
CA GLU A 244 -28.86 12.63 13.83
C GLU A 244 -29.65 11.35 14.12
N VAL A 245 -29.24 10.23 13.53
CA VAL A 245 -29.83 8.90 13.79
C VAL A 245 -29.57 8.47 15.24
N CYS A 246 -28.37 8.72 15.77
CA CYS A 246 -28.03 8.42 17.16
C CYS A 246 -28.90 9.23 18.13
N LYS A 247 -29.02 10.55 17.91
CA LYS A 247 -29.88 11.42 18.74
C LYS A 247 -31.35 11.00 18.72
N LYS A 248 -31.90 10.63 17.57
CA LYS A 248 -33.29 10.14 17.48
C LYS A 248 -33.49 8.83 18.24
N LYS A 249 -32.52 7.92 18.20
CA LYS A 249 -32.57 6.68 18.99
C LYS A 249 -32.48 6.96 20.49
N GLU A 250 -31.58 7.83 20.92
CA GLU A 250 -31.47 8.24 22.32
C GLU A 250 -32.75 8.91 22.84
N GLU A 251 -33.37 9.79 22.03
CA GLU A 251 -34.64 10.44 22.38
C GLU A 251 -35.79 9.42 22.50
N GLN A 252 -35.88 8.46 21.59
CA GLN A 252 -36.83 7.34 21.66
C GLN A 252 -36.61 6.49 22.92
N GLU A 253 -35.37 6.11 23.23
CA GLU A 253 -35.05 5.35 24.44
C GLU A 253 -35.39 6.13 25.72
N MET A 254 -35.16 7.45 25.73
CA MET A 254 -35.53 8.31 26.85
C MET A 254 -37.05 8.39 27.01
N GLU A 255 -37.80 8.57 25.93
CA GLU A 255 -39.26 8.60 25.95
C GLU A 255 -39.86 7.26 26.41
N GLU A 256 -39.33 6.13 25.94
CA GLU A 256 -39.71 4.81 26.44
C GLU A 256 -39.42 4.63 27.94
N ARG A 257 -38.27 5.12 28.43
CA ARG A 257 -37.95 5.09 29.87
C ARG A 257 -38.91 5.94 30.69
N TYR A 258 -39.26 7.15 30.22
CA TYR A 258 -40.24 8.01 30.88
C TYR A 258 -41.64 7.38 30.90
N ALA A 259 -42.06 6.73 29.79
CA ALA A 259 -43.32 6.01 29.73
C ALA A 259 -43.36 4.84 30.72
N ARG A 260 -42.25 4.09 30.87
CA ARG A 260 -42.14 3.03 31.89
C ARG A 260 -42.18 3.58 33.31
N LEU A 261 -41.53 4.71 33.59
CA LEU A 261 -41.55 5.32 34.93
C LEU A 261 -42.90 5.94 35.30
N THR A 262 -43.63 6.50 34.32
CA THR A 262 -44.90 7.21 34.56
C THR A 262 -46.14 6.32 34.37
N GLY A 263 -45.98 5.11 33.83
CA GLY A 263 -47.07 4.24 33.35
C GLY A 263 -47.30 2.94 34.11
N GLU A 264 -47.18 2.91 35.44
CA GLU A 264 -47.79 1.85 36.28
C GLU A 264 -48.30 2.36 37.64
N VAL A 265 -48.88 3.57 37.68
CA VAL A 265 -49.72 4.02 38.82
C VAL A 265 -51.00 4.67 38.29
N ALA A 266 -51.78 3.90 37.53
CA ALA A 266 -53.13 4.29 37.14
C ALA A 266 -54.10 3.11 37.35
N LYS A 267 -54.19 2.66 38.60
CA LYS A 267 -55.33 1.93 39.15
C LYS A 267 -55.24 1.96 40.68
N VAL A 268 -55.83 2.98 41.31
CA VAL A 268 -56.70 2.91 42.50
C VAL A 268 -57.24 4.32 42.81
N ALA A 269 -58.57 4.40 42.86
CA ALA A 269 -59.45 5.31 43.61
C ALA A 269 -59.55 6.82 43.26
N GLU A 270 -60.67 7.12 42.62
CA GLU A 270 -61.61 8.21 42.96
C GLU A 270 -61.81 8.40 44.48
N VAL A 271 -61.57 9.61 45.03
CA VAL A 271 -62.37 10.27 46.08
C VAL A 271 -62.21 11.80 45.98
N ALA A 272 -63.34 12.49 46.00
CA ALA A 272 -63.55 13.93 45.95
C ALA A 272 -62.90 14.76 47.09
N ASN A 273 -62.47 15.99 46.78
CA ASN A 273 -62.98 17.26 47.34
C ASN A 273 -62.02 18.44 47.04
N GLU A 274 -62.55 19.49 46.41
CA GLU A 274 -62.13 20.88 46.61
C GLU A 274 -62.69 21.41 47.96
N PRO A 275 -62.26 22.55 48.57
CA PRO A 275 -61.56 23.69 47.94
C PRO A 275 -60.45 24.40 48.77
N LYS A 276 -59.77 25.32 48.06
CA LYS A 276 -59.10 26.56 48.54
C LYS A 276 -57.89 26.44 49.48
N ILE A 277 -56.69 26.52 48.89
CA ILE A 277 -55.55 27.21 49.51
C ILE A 277 -54.95 28.22 48.52
N LYS A 278 -54.71 29.41 49.07
CA LYS A 278 -54.34 30.66 48.40
C LYS A 278 -52.90 30.62 47.87
N VAL A 279 -52.74 31.20 46.68
CA VAL A 279 -51.49 31.62 46.05
C VAL A 279 -50.68 32.54 46.98
N PRO A 280 -49.35 32.37 47.04
CA PRO A 280 -48.46 33.52 46.94
C PRO A 280 -47.40 33.33 45.85
N LYS A 281 -47.34 34.32 44.93
CA LYS A 281 -46.14 34.62 44.12
C LYS A 281 -44.98 34.95 45.06
N PRO A 282 -43.75 34.61 44.67
CA PRO A 282 -42.74 35.66 44.54
C PRO A 282 -42.04 35.56 43.18
N GLN A 283 -42.14 36.61 42.37
CA GLN A 283 -41.11 37.65 42.24
C GLN A 283 -39.90 37.18 41.42
N THR A 284 -40.03 37.44 40.12
CA THR A 284 -38.94 37.89 39.25
C THR A 284 -38.04 38.88 39.98
N SER A 285 -36.77 38.53 40.17
CA SER A 285 -35.72 39.51 40.43
C SER A 285 -34.69 39.44 39.31
N ASN A 286 -34.60 40.57 38.61
CA ASN A 286 -33.53 40.93 37.70
C ASN A 286 -32.19 40.90 38.44
N LEU A 287 -31.20 40.19 37.89
CA LEU A 287 -29.81 40.56 38.07
C LEU A 287 -29.11 40.64 36.72
N LYS A 288 -28.74 41.89 36.40
CA LYS A 288 -27.87 42.28 35.29
C LYS A 288 -26.48 41.65 35.44
N PRO A 289 -25.74 41.53 34.32
CA PRO A 289 -24.41 40.95 34.29
C PRO A 289 -23.38 41.89 34.92
N GLN A 290 -22.58 41.37 35.87
CA GLN A 290 -21.42 42.08 36.39
C GLN A 290 -20.16 41.66 35.64
N THR A 291 -19.53 42.71 35.14
CA THR A 291 -18.25 42.82 34.46
C THR A 291 -17.07 42.46 35.38
N ALA A 292 -15.99 42.05 34.72
CA ALA A 292 -14.71 41.60 35.24
C ALA A 292 -14.04 42.44 36.35
N PRO A 293 -13.06 41.82 37.02
CA PRO A 293 -11.78 42.48 37.24
C PRO A 293 -10.61 41.73 36.57
N ASN A 294 -10.11 42.33 35.48
CA ASN A 294 -8.72 42.73 35.33
C ASN A 294 -7.65 41.86 36.03
N ILE A 295 -7.13 40.85 35.30
CA ILE A 295 -5.80 40.29 35.58
C ILE A 295 -4.87 40.73 34.46
N LYS A 296 -3.95 41.61 34.85
CA LYS A 296 -2.89 42.21 34.04
C LYS A 296 -1.95 41.14 33.48
N ALA A 297 -1.54 41.41 32.25
CA ALA A 297 -0.48 40.73 31.52
C ALA A 297 0.80 40.53 32.34
N GLN A 298 1.32 39.31 32.33
CA GLN A 298 2.74 39.05 32.57
C GLN A 298 3.31 38.30 31.36
N LYS A 299 4.19 39.00 30.65
CA LYS A 299 5.11 38.45 29.65
C LYS A 299 6.06 37.47 30.34
N PRO A 300 6.29 36.25 29.80
CA PRO A 300 7.51 35.54 30.12
C PRO A 300 8.70 36.24 29.46
N ARG A 301 9.65 36.54 30.33
CA ARG A 301 10.89 37.29 30.16
C ARG A 301 11.86 36.52 29.27
N ILE A 302 12.32 37.20 28.23
CA ILE A 302 13.50 36.87 27.44
C ILE A 302 14.70 36.77 28.41
N ILE A 303 15.33 35.59 28.48
CA ILE A 303 16.68 35.45 29.02
C ILE A 303 17.62 35.53 27.84
N GLU A 304 18.13 36.73 27.65
CA GLU A 304 19.28 37.05 26.81
C GLU A 304 20.53 36.76 27.65
N GLN A 305 21.24 35.68 27.33
CA GLN A 305 22.61 35.46 27.81
C GLN A 305 23.53 35.28 26.61
N SER A 306 24.09 36.43 26.23
CA SER A 306 25.51 36.67 25.95
C SER A 306 26.25 35.65 25.06
N ARG A 307 26.49 36.12 23.84
CA ARG A 307 27.70 35.85 23.06
C ARG A 307 28.95 36.01 23.94
N THR A 308 29.79 35.00 23.97
CA THR A 308 31.25 35.16 24.09
C THR A 308 31.94 34.22 23.11
N SER A 309 32.55 34.86 22.13
CA SER A 309 33.56 34.37 21.22
C SER A 309 34.91 34.25 21.93
N VAL A 310 35.52 33.06 21.98
CA VAL A 310 36.97 32.85 22.13
C VAL A 310 37.25 31.41 21.68
N THR A 311 37.79 31.21 20.48
CA THR A 311 39.23 31.01 20.20
C THR A 311 39.60 29.53 20.20
N SER A 312 39.87 29.07 18.99
CA SER A 312 40.65 27.89 18.65
C SER A 312 42.00 27.92 19.32
N GLU A 313 42.32 26.92 20.15
CA GLU A 313 43.70 26.58 20.44
C GLU A 313 43.90 25.07 20.58
N THR A 314 44.89 24.64 19.83
CA THR A 314 45.43 23.31 19.64
C THR A 314 46.18 22.88 20.88
N PHE A 315 45.82 21.73 21.48
CA PHE A 315 46.74 20.98 22.33
C PHE A 315 46.69 19.51 21.97
N ALA A 316 47.71 19.08 21.22
CA ALA A 316 48.25 17.75 21.35
C ALA A 316 48.93 17.64 22.72
N THR A 317 48.66 16.58 23.47
CA THR A 317 49.68 15.67 24.02
C THR A 317 48.99 14.45 24.63
N SER A 318 49.68 13.34 24.43
CA SER A 318 49.45 11.96 24.82
C SER A 318 49.27 11.70 26.32
N VAL A 319 48.77 10.48 26.60
CA VAL A 319 49.22 9.51 27.62
C VAL A 319 48.10 8.97 28.54
N THR A 320 47.99 7.63 28.48
CA THR A 320 47.48 6.64 29.45
C THR A 320 45.98 6.45 29.70
N LEU A 321 45.51 5.29 29.23
CA LEU A 321 44.41 4.50 29.77
C LEU A 321 44.54 4.29 31.29
N PRO A 322 43.40 4.30 32.00
CA PRO A 322 43.12 3.27 32.98
C PRO A 322 41.82 2.50 32.67
N ARG A 323 41.84 1.24 33.10
CA ARG A 323 40.80 0.22 33.00
C ARG A 323 39.39 0.69 33.39
N SER A 324 38.45 0.37 32.51
CA SER A 324 37.11 -0.17 32.77
C SER A 324 36.43 0.27 34.08
N SER A 325 35.69 1.37 34.00
CA SER A 325 34.45 1.53 34.76
C SER A 325 33.28 1.24 33.81
N LYS A 326 32.39 0.34 34.25
CA LYS A 326 31.17 -0.08 33.55
C LYS A 326 30.45 1.13 32.96
N VAL A 327 30.33 1.12 31.63
CA VAL A 327 29.63 2.14 30.85
C VAL A 327 28.18 2.18 31.31
N THR A 328 27.78 3.30 31.91
CA THR A 328 26.37 3.66 32.09
C THR A 328 25.71 3.73 30.73
N ASP A 329 24.59 3.04 30.57
CA ASP A 329 23.74 3.04 29.38
C ASP A 329 23.26 4.47 29.10
N VAL A 330 23.98 5.17 28.21
CA VAL A 330 23.57 6.47 27.72
C VAL A 330 22.44 6.23 26.73
N ARG A 331 21.20 6.25 27.25
CA ARG A 331 20.00 6.28 26.41
C ARG A 331 20.07 7.51 25.54
N THR A 332 20.33 7.32 24.25
CA THR A 332 20.28 8.38 23.24
C THR A 332 18.88 9.02 23.29
N PRO A 333 18.76 10.35 23.38
CA PRO A 333 17.46 10.99 23.38
C PRO A 333 16.74 10.66 22.06
N PRO A 334 15.42 10.37 22.11
CA PRO A 334 14.66 10.03 20.92
C PRO A 334 14.74 11.19 19.93
N LYS A 335 15.28 10.93 18.74
CA LYS A 335 15.29 11.89 17.65
C LYS A 335 13.86 12.03 17.14
N LEU A 336 13.34 13.25 17.16
CA LEU A 336 12.08 13.58 16.51
C LEU A 336 12.31 13.49 14.99
N LEU A 337 11.93 12.35 14.42
CA LEU A 337 11.95 12.11 12.98
C LEU A 337 10.57 12.43 12.41
N GLY A 338 10.52 12.96 11.19
CA GLY A 338 9.26 13.19 10.48
C GLY A 338 8.67 11.87 9.97
N PRO A 339 7.42 11.88 9.47
CA PRO A 339 6.75 10.64 9.05
C PRO A 339 7.47 9.90 7.92
N VAL A 340 8.17 10.62 7.02
CA VAL A 340 8.95 10.01 5.94
C VAL A 340 10.26 9.42 6.48
N GLU A 341 10.95 10.15 7.36
CA GLU A 341 12.22 9.72 7.96
C GLU A 341 12.02 8.54 8.92
N GLU A 342 10.89 8.47 9.62
CA GLU A 342 10.50 7.31 10.43
C GLU A 342 10.33 6.05 9.55
N LEU A 343 9.64 6.17 8.40
CA LEU A 343 9.51 5.04 7.46
C LEU A 343 10.85 4.61 6.88
N GLN A 344 11.78 5.55 6.68
CA GLN A 344 13.11 5.26 6.18
C GLN A 344 14.01 4.57 7.22
N SER A 345 13.85 4.88 8.51
CA SER A 345 14.73 4.40 9.57
C SER A 345 14.22 3.15 10.29
N ILE A 346 13.03 2.65 9.93
CA ILE A 346 12.41 1.52 10.62
C ILE A 346 13.28 0.25 10.58
N SER A 347 13.64 -0.23 11.77
CA SER A 347 14.41 -1.45 11.97
C SER A 347 13.50 -2.66 12.26
N PRO A 348 14.02 -3.90 12.19
CA PRO A 348 13.30 -5.09 12.64
C PRO A 348 12.87 -5.02 14.12
N GLN A 349 13.69 -4.39 14.98
CA GLN A 349 13.30 -4.19 16.39
C GLN A 349 12.15 -3.20 16.52
N ASP A 350 12.15 -2.12 15.73
CA ASP A 350 11.05 -1.14 15.75
C ASP A 350 9.75 -1.75 15.22
N PHE A 351 9.84 -2.60 14.20
CA PHE A 351 8.69 -3.36 13.69
C PHE A 351 8.03 -4.21 14.79
N ARG A 352 8.83 -4.92 15.58
CA ARG A 352 8.34 -5.72 16.72
C ARG A 352 7.73 -4.87 17.84
N ARG A 353 8.21 -3.63 18.01
CA ARG A 353 7.66 -2.69 18.99
C ARG A 353 6.31 -2.10 18.54
N LEU A 354 6.04 -2.06 17.23
CA LEU A 354 4.78 -1.54 16.71
C LEU A 354 3.59 -2.45 17.01
N GLY A 355 3.81 -3.74 17.28
CA GLY A 355 2.76 -4.70 17.65
C GLY A 355 2.97 -6.05 16.98
N ALA A 356 1.88 -6.83 16.89
CA ALA A 356 1.88 -8.06 16.11
C ALA A 356 2.21 -7.78 14.63
N PRO A 357 2.77 -8.73 13.86
CA PRO A 357 3.20 -8.48 12.48
C PRO A 357 2.14 -7.84 11.58
N GLY A 358 0.87 -8.27 11.70
CA GLY A 358 -0.25 -7.68 10.96
C GLY A 358 -0.64 -6.26 11.40
N GLU A 359 -0.58 -5.97 12.70
CA GLU A 359 -0.86 -4.63 13.23
C GLU A 359 0.27 -3.65 12.88
N ALA A 360 1.52 -4.11 12.94
CA ALA A 360 2.69 -3.32 12.59
C ALA A 360 2.64 -2.89 11.12
N THR A 361 2.30 -3.79 10.20
CA THR A 361 2.12 -3.44 8.78
C THR A 361 0.93 -2.53 8.56
N ALA A 362 -0.18 -2.72 9.29
CA ALA A 362 -1.33 -1.81 9.22
C ALA A 362 -0.94 -0.38 9.66
N LYS A 363 -0.14 -0.22 10.71
CA LYS A 363 0.36 1.09 11.16
C LYS A 363 1.29 1.75 10.13
N ILE A 364 2.18 0.96 9.53
CA ILE A 364 3.08 1.45 8.46
C ILE A 364 2.26 1.89 7.25
N LYS A 365 1.28 1.07 6.84
CA LYS A 365 0.35 1.41 5.75
C LYS A 365 -0.43 2.69 6.05
N ALA A 366 -0.99 2.81 7.25
CA ALA A 366 -1.74 4.00 7.66
C ALA A 366 -0.87 5.27 7.60
N LYS A 367 0.41 5.18 7.97
CA LYS A 367 1.35 6.30 7.86
C LYS A 367 1.64 6.68 6.41
N VAL A 368 1.78 5.69 5.52
CA VAL A 368 1.94 5.92 4.08
C VAL A 368 0.66 6.52 3.46
N ASP A 369 -0.52 6.02 3.84
CA ASP A 369 -1.81 6.55 3.40
C ASP A 369 -2.03 7.99 3.90
N PHE A 370 -1.59 8.31 5.12
CA PHE A 370 -1.61 9.67 5.66
C PHE A 370 -0.76 10.62 4.79
N LEU A 371 0.44 10.19 4.37
CA LEU A 371 1.26 10.96 3.44
C LEU A 371 0.58 11.16 2.08
N ALA A 372 -0.22 10.20 1.63
CA ALA A 372 -1.03 10.32 0.42
C ALA A 372 -2.15 11.34 0.53
N GLN A 373 -2.76 11.48 1.71
CA GLN A 373 -3.77 12.51 1.96
C GLN A 373 -3.18 13.94 1.93
N GLU A 374 -1.90 14.08 2.28
CA GLU A 374 -1.23 15.39 2.25
C GLU A 374 -0.78 15.77 0.84
N SER A 375 -0.07 14.89 0.13
CA SER A 375 0.26 15.09 -1.29
C SER A 375 0.78 13.81 -1.95
N PHE A 376 0.59 13.72 -3.27
CA PHE A 376 1.12 12.61 -4.06
C PHE A 376 2.66 12.53 -4.01
N THR A 377 3.35 13.68 -4.01
CA THR A 377 4.82 13.72 -3.86
C THR A 377 5.25 13.13 -2.51
N LYS A 378 4.56 13.48 -1.42
CA LYS A 378 4.83 12.95 -0.08
C LYS A 378 4.57 11.45 -0.01
N TYR A 379 3.54 10.95 -0.66
CA TYR A 379 3.29 9.51 -0.79
C TYR A 379 4.42 8.78 -1.52
N ARG A 380 4.85 9.28 -2.69
CA ARG A 380 6.01 8.71 -3.41
C ARG A 380 7.27 8.73 -2.56
N ASN A 381 7.52 9.82 -1.84
CA ASN A 381 8.66 9.92 -0.93
C ASN A 381 8.53 8.94 0.23
N GLY A 382 7.33 8.73 0.79
CA GLY A 382 7.04 7.75 1.82
C GLY A 382 7.31 6.31 1.37
N ILE A 383 6.93 5.96 0.14
CA ILE A 383 7.22 4.63 -0.42
C ILE A 383 8.71 4.45 -0.70
N LYS A 384 9.38 5.46 -1.29
CA LYS A 384 10.83 5.42 -1.48
C LYS A 384 11.56 5.28 -0.14
N ALA A 385 11.10 6.00 0.89
CA ALA A 385 11.60 5.89 2.25
C ALA A 385 11.44 4.47 2.79
N TRP A 386 10.23 3.92 2.74
CA TRP A 386 9.94 2.54 3.14
C TRP A 386 10.82 1.51 2.41
N GLN A 387 10.94 1.60 1.09
CA GLN A 387 11.78 0.71 0.28
C GLN A 387 13.27 0.83 0.65
N SER A 388 13.69 2.03 1.06
CA SER A 388 15.06 2.27 1.50
C SER A 388 15.34 1.80 2.94
N SER A 389 14.32 1.36 3.69
CA SER A 389 14.44 1.00 5.10
C SER A 389 15.31 -0.25 5.34
N PRO A 390 16.01 -0.32 6.49
CA PRO A 390 16.72 -1.54 6.89
C PRO A 390 15.83 -2.79 6.89
N LEU A 391 14.57 -2.63 7.32
CA LEU A 391 13.58 -3.68 7.34
C LEU A 391 13.25 -4.23 5.95
N HIS A 392 12.95 -3.35 4.99
CA HIS A 392 12.64 -3.76 3.62
C HIS A 392 13.85 -4.39 2.91
N ARG A 393 15.06 -3.86 3.15
CA ARG A 393 16.29 -4.46 2.62
C ARG A 393 16.52 -5.86 3.15
N LEU A 394 16.24 -6.11 4.44
CA LEU A 394 16.34 -7.44 5.03
C LEU A 394 15.34 -8.41 4.40
N TYR A 395 14.11 -7.96 4.14
CA TYR A 395 13.10 -8.73 3.40
C TYR A 395 13.59 -9.12 1.99
N LEU A 396 14.15 -8.18 1.23
CA LEU A 396 14.72 -8.46 -0.10
C LEU A 396 15.93 -9.39 -0.03
N PHE A 397 16.77 -9.25 1.00
CA PHE A 397 17.93 -10.10 1.22
C PHE A 397 17.54 -11.57 1.44
N ILE A 398 16.58 -11.82 2.35
CA ILE A 398 16.07 -13.18 2.62
C ILE A 398 15.43 -13.77 1.35
N SER A 399 14.62 -12.98 0.65
CA SER A 399 14.00 -13.39 -0.62
C SER A 399 15.05 -13.78 -1.67
N GLY A 400 16.12 -12.98 -1.79
CA GLY A 400 17.22 -13.22 -2.72
C GLY A 400 18.03 -14.49 -2.40
N ILE A 401 18.25 -14.80 -1.12
CA ILE A 401 18.91 -16.04 -0.70
C ILE A 401 18.02 -17.24 -1.01
N SER A 402 16.74 -17.18 -0.66
CA SER A 402 15.78 -18.27 -0.94
C SER A 402 15.77 -18.62 -2.42
N LEU A 403 15.75 -17.62 -3.32
CA LEU A 403 15.78 -17.84 -4.77
C LEU A 403 17.12 -18.37 -5.27
N ARG A 404 18.25 -17.87 -4.74
CA ARG A 404 19.59 -18.28 -5.17
C ARG A 404 19.93 -19.70 -4.73
N GLU A 405 19.61 -20.04 -3.49
CA GLU A 405 19.91 -21.34 -2.89
C GLU A 405 18.79 -22.37 -3.09
N ARG A 406 17.65 -21.97 -3.65
CA ARG A 406 16.44 -22.78 -3.82
C ARG A 406 15.94 -23.41 -2.51
N LYS A 407 16.10 -22.69 -1.40
CA LYS A 407 15.62 -23.09 -0.07
C LYS A 407 14.30 -22.42 0.27
N SER A 408 13.49 -23.03 1.13
CA SER A 408 12.28 -22.36 1.64
C SER A 408 12.65 -21.14 2.49
N ILE A 409 11.74 -20.17 2.60
CA ILE A 409 11.96 -18.97 3.40
C ILE A 409 12.17 -19.34 4.87
N GLU A 410 11.43 -20.33 5.41
CA GLU A 410 11.62 -20.75 6.81
C GLU A 410 13.01 -21.36 7.03
N GLN A 411 13.52 -22.13 6.07
CA GLN A 411 14.88 -22.70 6.14
C GLN A 411 15.95 -21.62 6.13
N VAL A 412 15.82 -20.62 5.24
CA VAL A 412 16.77 -19.50 5.18
C VAL A 412 16.74 -18.67 6.47
N ILE A 413 15.56 -18.43 7.02
CA ILE A 413 15.41 -17.73 8.31
C ILE A 413 16.06 -18.55 9.43
N GLY A 414 15.80 -19.86 9.50
CA GLY A 414 16.42 -20.75 10.47
C GLY A 414 17.95 -20.75 10.38
N ASP A 415 18.51 -20.86 9.17
CA ASP A 415 19.95 -20.80 8.92
C ASP A 415 20.56 -19.48 9.40
N LEU A 416 19.86 -18.35 9.20
CA LEU A 416 20.32 -17.02 9.63
C LEU A 416 20.20 -16.82 11.15
N GLN A 417 19.18 -17.42 11.80
CA GLN A 417 19.01 -17.38 13.25
C GLN A 417 20.09 -18.16 13.97
N VAL A 418 20.49 -19.33 13.44
CA VAL A 418 21.63 -20.11 13.95
C VAL A 418 22.93 -19.31 13.88
N GLN A 419 23.06 -18.42 12.89
CA GLN A 419 24.21 -17.53 12.74
C GLN A 419 24.16 -16.28 13.64
N ASN A 420 23.17 -16.15 14.55
CA ASN A 420 22.97 -14.98 15.43
C ASN A 420 22.94 -13.63 14.69
N LYS A 421 22.44 -13.61 13.44
CA LYS A 421 22.19 -12.36 12.72
C LYS A 421 20.79 -11.85 13.05
N ASP A 422 20.59 -10.54 13.04
CA ASP A 422 19.23 -9.97 13.12
C ASP A 422 18.44 -10.43 11.89
N THR A 423 17.43 -11.28 12.12
CA THR A 423 16.56 -11.84 11.07
C THR A 423 15.12 -11.42 11.30
N LEU A 424 14.30 -11.61 10.26
CA LEU A 424 12.84 -11.61 10.37
C LEU A 424 12.35 -12.99 10.77
N THR A 425 11.22 -13.06 11.48
CA THR A 425 10.46 -14.30 11.66
C THR A 425 9.66 -14.62 10.38
N PRO A 426 9.20 -15.87 10.19
CA PRO A 426 8.37 -16.22 9.04
C PRO A 426 7.10 -15.35 8.96
N ASP A 427 6.44 -15.13 10.09
CA ASP A 427 5.22 -14.30 10.16
C ASP A 427 5.49 -12.83 9.82
N GLU A 428 6.60 -12.27 10.31
CA GLU A 428 7.06 -10.93 9.96
C GLU A 428 7.32 -10.82 8.45
N PHE A 429 7.96 -11.82 7.87
CA PHE A 429 8.24 -11.86 6.44
C PHE A 429 6.97 -11.88 5.61
N HIS A 430 6.00 -12.74 5.96
CA HIS A 430 4.72 -12.82 5.27
C HIS A 430 3.90 -11.52 5.39
N ALA A 431 3.86 -10.92 6.58
CA ALA A 431 3.18 -9.64 6.77
C ALA A 431 3.80 -8.53 5.89
N ILE A 432 5.13 -8.43 5.86
CA ILE A 432 5.85 -7.46 5.02
C ILE A 432 5.62 -7.73 3.53
N MET A 433 5.56 -9.00 3.13
CA MET A 433 5.23 -9.38 1.75
C MET A 433 3.83 -8.88 1.35
N GLU A 434 2.83 -9.09 2.20
CA GLU A 434 1.46 -8.61 1.94
C GLU A 434 1.39 -7.09 1.87
N LEU A 435 2.06 -6.39 2.79
CA LEU A 435 2.19 -4.94 2.74
C LEU A 435 2.82 -4.48 1.42
N ASN A 436 3.91 -5.11 1.00
CA ASN A 436 4.60 -4.75 -0.25
C ASN A 436 3.75 -5.03 -1.49
N LYS A 437 2.80 -5.98 -1.46
CA LYS A 437 1.82 -6.18 -2.54
C LYS A 437 0.84 -5.00 -2.65
N GLN A 438 0.42 -4.47 -1.50
CA GLN A 438 -0.52 -3.34 -1.44
C GLN A 438 0.13 -2.01 -1.82
N LEU A 439 1.42 -1.84 -1.51
CA LEU A 439 2.19 -0.63 -1.84
C LEU A 439 2.82 -0.65 -3.24
N ARG A 440 2.40 -1.57 -4.12
CA ARG A 440 2.90 -1.62 -5.50
C ARG A 440 2.40 -0.42 -6.30
N PHE A 441 3.35 0.26 -6.93
CA PHE A 441 3.14 1.32 -7.91
C PHE A 441 3.49 0.84 -9.31
#